data_AF-E4MCU6-F1
#
_entry.id   AF-E4MCU6-F1
#
_cell.length_a   1.000
_cell.length_b   1.000
_cell.length_c   1.000
_cell.angle_alpha   90.00
_cell.angle_beta   90.00
_cell.angle_gamma   90.00
#
_symmetry.space_group_name_H-M   'P 1'
#
loop_
_entity.id
_entity.type
_entity.pdbx_description
1 polymer ?
#
loop_
_entity_poly.entity_id
_entity_poly.type
_entity_poly.pdbx_seq_one_letter_code
_entity_poly.pdbx_strand_id
1 'polypeptide(L)'
;MNFNYTKTADLYLPANSDIPVNHIHGELDNEQNPVIFGYGDELDEDYKTISNLNDNSYLTNIKSIRYLETDNYRQLLQFIDTGPYQIYIMGHSCGNSDRTLLNTLFEHKNCVSIKPYYYEWTDEEGGHSDNYIEIIQNISRNFNSMQLMRDRIVNKLYCRPLPQKPKVAAIE
;
A
#
# COMPACT_ATOMS: atom_id res chain seq x y z
N MET A 1 4.52 -8.43 1.21
CA MET A 1 4.97 -7.06 1.53
C MET A 1 4.06 -6.50 2.60
N ASN A 2 4.63 -5.90 3.66
CA ASN A 2 3.89 -5.29 4.75
C ASN A 2 4.11 -3.78 4.74
N PHE A 3 3.03 -3.02 4.53
CA PHE A 3 3.04 -1.54 4.59
C PHE A 3 2.69 -1.01 5.99
N ASN A 4 2.41 -1.88 6.96
CA ASN A 4 2.17 -1.46 8.33
C ASN A 4 3.49 -1.32 9.07
N TYR A 5 3.53 -0.38 10.02
CA TYR A 5 4.63 -0.27 10.99
C TYR A 5 4.58 -1.38 12.06
N THR A 6 3.50 -2.14 12.09
CA THR A 6 3.25 -3.24 13.03
C THR A 6 3.40 -4.59 12.35
N LYS A 7 3.64 -5.63 13.16
CA LYS A 7 3.77 -7.03 12.75
C LYS A 7 2.44 -7.70 12.38
N THR A 8 1.48 -6.92 11.90
CA THR A 8 0.13 -7.40 11.58
C THR A 8 0.19 -8.49 10.51
N ALA A 9 1.04 -8.34 9.49
CA ALA A 9 1.21 -9.33 8.45
C ALA A 9 1.73 -10.68 8.99
N ASP A 10 2.66 -10.65 9.95
CA ASP A 10 3.25 -11.85 10.54
C ASP A 10 2.22 -12.67 11.33
N LEU A 11 1.22 -12.02 11.94
CA LEU A 11 0.14 -12.70 12.67
C LEU A 11 -0.77 -13.54 11.77
N TYR A 12 -0.84 -13.23 10.47
CA TYR A 12 -1.65 -13.99 9.51
C TYR A 12 -0.86 -15.11 8.82
N LEU A 13 0.45 -15.19 9.03
CA LEU A 13 1.26 -16.26 8.49
C LEU A 13 1.31 -17.46 9.46
N PRO A 14 1.17 -18.70 8.96
CA PRO A 14 1.47 -19.89 9.75
C PRO A 14 2.90 -19.85 10.31
N ALA A 15 3.10 -20.39 11.51
CA ALA A 15 4.41 -20.37 12.20
C ALA A 15 5.57 -21.00 11.40
N ASN A 16 5.28 -21.84 10.40
CA ASN A 16 6.24 -22.48 9.52
C ASN A 16 6.08 -22.03 8.05
N SER A 17 5.61 -20.81 7.83
CA SER A 17 5.47 -20.25 6.49
C SER A 17 6.83 -19.86 5.93
N ASP A 18 7.21 -20.45 4.79
CA ASP A 18 8.39 -20.03 4.02
C ASP A 18 8.16 -18.72 3.23
N ILE A 19 7.02 -18.06 3.41
CA ILE A 19 6.69 -16.80 2.74
C ILE A 19 7.41 -15.65 3.46
N PRO A 20 8.41 -15.01 2.84
CA PRO A 20 9.11 -13.89 3.47
C PRO A 20 8.18 -12.66 3.57
N VAL A 21 8.19 -12.00 4.72
CA VAL A 21 7.53 -10.72 4.93
C VAL A 21 8.55 -9.60 4.81
N ASN A 22 8.41 -8.79 3.76
CA ASN A 22 9.17 -7.57 3.60
C ASN A 22 8.48 -6.43 4.36
N HIS A 23 9.10 -5.99 5.46
CA HIS A 23 8.67 -4.86 6.31
C HIS A 23 9.27 -3.55 5.78
N ILE A 24 8.71 -3.04 4.68
CA ILE A 24 9.29 -1.92 3.91
C ILE A 24 9.43 -0.63 4.73
N HIS A 25 8.55 -0.43 5.72
CA HIS A 25 8.55 0.75 6.60
C HIS A 25 9.36 0.56 7.90
N GLY A 26 10.13 -0.51 8.00
CA GLY A 26 10.81 -0.88 9.22
C GLY A 26 9.93 -1.63 10.21
N GLU A 27 10.54 -1.98 11.35
CA GLU A 27 9.91 -2.72 12.43
C GLU A 27 10.13 -2.01 13.77
N LEU A 28 9.15 -2.17 14.67
CA LEU A 28 9.32 -1.78 16.07
C LEU A 28 10.42 -2.65 16.71
N ASP A 29 11.27 -2.00 17.50
CA ASP A 29 12.36 -2.62 18.27
C ASP A 29 13.40 -3.37 17.43
N ASN A 30 13.59 -2.98 16.16
CA ASN A 30 14.62 -3.53 15.27
C ASN A 30 15.63 -2.44 14.85
N GLU A 31 16.84 -2.47 15.41
CA GLU A 31 17.89 -1.49 15.09
C GLU A 31 18.43 -1.63 13.66
N GLN A 32 18.35 -2.82 13.06
CA GLN A 32 18.82 -3.08 11.69
C GLN A 32 17.76 -2.73 10.64
N ASN A 33 16.50 -2.61 11.05
CA ASN A 33 15.38 -2.21 10.20
C ASN A 33 14.48 -1.21 10.95
N PRO A 34 15.01 -0.01 11.28
CA PRO A 34 14.28 0.96 12.09
C PRO A 34 13.07 1.53 11.34
N VAL A 35 12.10 2.02 12.10
CA VAL A 35 10.88 2.61 11.52
C VAL A 35 11.20 3.81 10.64
N ILE A 36 10.67 3.80 9.42
CA ILE A 36 10.81 4.86 8.42
C ILE A 36 9.55 5.73 8.41
N PHE A 37 9.62 6.88 9.09
CA PHE A 37 8.61 7.94 8.96
C PHE A 37 8.96 8.89 7.82
N GLY A 38 7.93 9.46 7.17
CA GLY A 38 8.18 10.48 6.16
C GLY A 38 7.09 10.60 5.11
N TYR A 39 7.44 11.36 4.07
CA TYR A 39 6.65 11.55 2.86
C TYR A 39 7.30 10.83 1.67
N GLY A 40 6.50 10.18 0.85
CA GLY A 40 6.97 9.30 -0.24
C GLY A 40 6.26 9.58 -1.57
N ASP A 41 5.88 10.82 -1.84
CA ASP A 41 5.41 11.27 -3.16
C ASP A 41 6.46 12.19 -3.79
N GLU A 42 7.30 11.63 -4.66
CA GLU A 42 8.26 12.38 -5.48
C GLU A 42 7.67 12.83 -6.82
N LEU A 43 6.47 12.34 -7.15
CA LEU A 43 5.77 12.68 -8.38
C LEU A 43 5.06 14.04 -8.25
N ASP A 44 4.86 14.51 -7.01
CA ASP A 44 4.26 15.80 -6.70
C ASP A 44 5.14 16.99 -7.13
N GLU A 45 4.48 18.10 -7.51
CA GLU A 45 5.17 19.34 -7.90
C GLU A 45 5.83 20.03 -6.70
N ASP A 46 5.27 19.86 -5.50
CA ASP A 46 5.83 20.39 -4.26
C ASP A 46 7.19 19.75 -3.96
N TYR A 47 7.37 18.45 -4.28
CA TYR A 47 8.67 17.80 -4.14
C TYR A 47 9.75 18.46 -5.01
N LYS A 48 9.42 18.80 -6.27
CA LYS A 48 10.35 19.52 -7.15
C LYS A 48 10.71 20.89 -6.58
N THR A 49 9.72 21.59 -6.04
CA THR A 49 9.93 22.90 -5.40
C THR A 49 10.89 22.78 -4.22
N ILE A 50 10.66 21.81 -3.34
CA ILE A 50 11.52 21.55 -2.17
C ILE A 50 12.94 21.15 -2.60
N SER A 51 13.06 20.24 -3.57
CA SER A 51 14.37 19.80 -4.07
C SER A 51 15.19 20.95 -4.66
N ASN A 52 14.54 21.95 -5.27
CA ASN A 52 15.22 23.09 -5.87
C ASN A 52 15.71 24.13 -4.84
N LEU A 53 15.30 24.02 -3.56
CA LEU A 53 15.79 24.90 -2.49
C LEU A 53 17.26 24.62 -2.13
N ASN A 54 17.83 23.51 -2.59
CA ASN A 54 19.21 23.08 -2.33
C ASN A 54 19.59 23.02 -0.84
N ASP A 55 18.60 22.78 0.03
CA ASP A 55 18.77 22.56 1.45
C ASP A 55 18.35 21.13 1.81
N ASN A 56 19.33 20.30 2.18
CA ASN A 56 19.13 18.89 2.46
C ASN A 56 18.24 18.64 3.68
N SER A 57 18.06 19.63 4.57
CA SER A 57 17.19 19.47 5.74
C SER A 57 15.75 19.12 5.36
N TYR A 58 15.25 19.67 4.25
CA TYR A 58 13.90 19.39 3.75
C TYR A 58 13.75 17.98 3.15
N LEU A 59 14.86 17.33 2.77
CA LEU A 59 14.86 15.99 2.19
C LEU A 59 15.03 14.88 3.25
N THR A 60 15.33 15.24 4.50
CA THR A 60 15.61 14.30 5.60
C THR A 60 14.52 13.25 5.82
N ASN A 61 13.25 13.64 5.61
CA ASN A 61 12.09 12.78 5.86
C ASN A 61 11.45 12.26 4.56
N ILE A 62 12.22 12.18 3.47
CA ILE A 62 11.76 11.57 2.22
C ILE A 62 11.98 10.06 2.30
N LYS A 63 10.87 9.32 2.25
CA LYS A 63 10.88 7.86 2.48
C LYS A 63 11.73 7.11 1.47
N SER A 64 11.75 7.51 0.21
CA SER A 64 12.55 6.85 -0.82
C SER A 64 14.05 6.94 -0.61
N ILE A 65 14.53 8.03 0.02
CA ILE A 65 15.92 8.15 0.45
C ILE A 65 16.16 7.20 1.62
N ARG A 66 15.25 7.18 2.60
CA ARG A 66 15.33 6.30 3.77
C ARG A 66 15.24 4.82 3.43
N TYR A 67 14.54 4.45 2.35
CA TYR A 67 14.50 3.09 1.84
C TYR A 67 15.87 2.56 1.40
N LEU A 68 16.87 3.43 1.20
CA LEU A 68 18.25 3.04 0.91
C LEU A 68 19.05 2.66 2.16
N GLU A 69 18.52 2.90 3.36
CA GLU A 69 19.19 2.54 4.63
C GLU A 69 19.08 1.04 4.94
N THR A 70 18.20 0.32 4.24
CA THR A 70 18.01 -1.14 4.38
C THR A 70 17.88 -1.81 3.01
N ASP A 71 18.04 -3.14 2.95
CA ASP A 71 17.94 -3.89 1.68
C ASP A 71 16.48 -4.18 1.26
N ASN A 72 15.49 -3.80 2.08
CA ASN A 72 14.08 -4.14 1.88
C ASN A 72 13.53 -3.65 0.53
N TYR A 73 13.83 -2.41 0.15
CA TYR A 73 13.35 -1.89 -1.14
C TYR A 73 14.02 -2.57 -2.33
N ARG A 74 15.31 -2.91 -2.22
CA ARG A 74 16.03 -3.64 -3.28
C ARG A 74 15.49 -5.06 -3.45
N GLN A 75 15.24 -5.77 -2.35
CA GLN A 75 14.62 -7.10 -2.38
C GLN A 75 13.22 -7.07 -2.98
N LEU A 76 12.45 -6.01 -2.71
CA LEU A 76 11.14 -5.81 -3.35
C LEU A 76 11.28 -5.69 -4.86
N LEU A 77 12.17 -4.82 -5.35
CA LEU A 77 12.39 -4.62 -6.78
C LEU A 77 12.81 -5.94 -7.46
N GLN A 78 13.74 -6.67 -6.85
CA GLN A 78 14.14 -7.99 -7.35
C GLN A 78 12.95 -8.96 -7.39
N PHE A 79 12.12 -8.99 -6.35
CA PHE A 79 10.96 -9.87 -6.27
C PHE A 79 9.95 -9.58 -7.39
N ILE A 80 9.57 -8.31 -7.61
CA ILE A 80 8.59 -7.95 -8.63
C ILE A 80 9.12 -8.14 -10.07
N ASP A 81 10.44 -8.17 -10.24
CA ASP A 81 11.09 -8.48 -11.51
C ASP A 81 11.11 -9.98 -11.84
N THR A 82 10.95 -10.88 -10.86
CA THR A 82 11.03 -12.33 -11.07
C THR A 82 9.95 -12.90 -11.98
N GLY A 83 8.76 -12.28 -12.02
CA GLY A 83 7.67 -12.76 -12.84
C GLY A 83 6.34 -12.05 -12.58
N PRO A 84 5.27 -12.49 -13.26
CA PRO A 84 3.93 -11.90 -13.14
C PRO A 84 3.39 -11.98 -11.72
N TYR A 85 2.76 -10.90 -11.24
CA TYR A 85 2.15 -10.85 -9.92
C TYR A 85 0.81 -10.11 -9.91
N GLN A 86 0.02 -10.36 -8.87
CA GLN A 86 -1.25 -9.68 -8.58
C GLN A 86 -1.15 -9.02 -7.21
N ILE A 87 -1.68 -7.81 -7.09
CA ILE A 87 -1.72 -7.06 -5.83
C ILE A 87 -3.11 -7.22 -5.20
N TYR A 88 -3.16 -7.59 -3.93
CA TYR A 88 -4.37 -7.55 -3.12
C TYR A 88 -4.31 -6.33 -2.20
N ILE A 89 -5.35 -5.49 -2.25
CA ILE A 89 -5.46 -4.31 -1.38
C ILE A 89 -6.49 -4.61 -0.31
N MET A 90 -6.03 -4.61 0.95
CA MET A 90 -6.85 -4.86 2.13
C MET A 90 -6.69 -3.65 3.07
N GLY A 91 -7.59 -2.68 2.94
CA GLY A 91 -7.59 -1.45 3.74
C GLY A 91 -7.59 -0.17 2.89
N HIS A 92 -7.72 0.96 3.56
CA HIS A 92 -7.82 2.29 2.92
C HIS A 92 -6.46 2.92 2.60
N SER A 93 -5.36 2.36 3.10
CA SER A 93 -4.04 2.99 3.12
C SER A 93 -3.29 2.91 1.78
N CYS A 94 -3.93 3.35 0.69
CA CYS A 94 -3.28 3.64 -0.59
C CYS A 94 -3.23 5.15 -0.86
N GLY A 95 -3.12 5.95 0.20
CA GLY A 95 -3.00 7.40 0.11
C GLY A 95 -1.65 7.85 -0.43
N ASN A 96 -1.48 9.17 -0.57
CA ASN A 96 -0.32 9.76 -1.24
C ASN A 96 1.00 9.59 -0.45
N SER A 97 0.99 9.12 0.80
CA SER A 97 2.19 9.06 1.66
C SER A 97 3.31 8.20 1.10
N ASP A 98 3.02 7.24 0.21
CA ASP A 98 3.97 6.31 -0.41
C ASP A 98 3.74 6.19 -1.92
N ARG A 99 3.28 7.27 -2.54
CA ARG A 99 2.86 7.26 -3.95
C ARG A 99 3.94 6.78 -4.89
N THR A 100 5.21 7.16 -4.69
CA THR A 100 6.32 6.68 -5.53
C THR A 100 6.45 5.16 -5.49
N LEU A 101 6.38 4.58 -4.29
CA LEU A 101 6.47 3.14 -4.08
C LEU A 101 5.25 2.41 -4.68
N LEU A 102 4.05 2.92 -4.41
CA LEU A 102 2.82 2.35 -4.95
C LEU A 102 2.77 2.45 -6.48
N ASN A 103 3.18 3.58 -7.07
CA ASN A 103 3.27 3.75 -8.51
C ASN A 103 4.23 2.72 -9.13
N THR A 104 5.41 2.52 -8.51
CA THR A 104 6.40 1.53 -8.95
C THR A 104 5.79 0.13 -9.05
N LEU A 105 5.00 -0.28 -8.05
CA LEU A 105 4.31 -1.58 -8.04
C LEU A 105 3.13 -1.62 -9.01
N PHE A 106 2.34 -0.55 -9.03
CA PHE A 106 1.08 -0.49 -9.77
C PHE A 106 1.27 -0.38 -11.27
N GLU A 107 2.38 0.20 -11.72
CA GLU A 107 2.72 0.38 -13.14
C GLU A 107 3.83 -0.56 -13.64
N HIS A 108 4.41 -1.39 -12.76
CA HIS A 108 5.41 -2.41 -13.14
C HIS A 108 4.92 -3.31 -14.28
N LYS A 109 5.78 -3.64 -15.24
CA LYS A 109 5.42 -4.49 -16.40
C LYS A 109 4.87 -5.87 -16.02
N ASN A 110 5.28 -6.40 -14.87
CA ASN A 110 4.84 -7.71 -14.39
C ASN A 110 3.58 -7.64 -13.49
N CYS A 111 3.08 -6.45 -13.15
CA CYS A 111 1.84 -6.33 -12.38
C CYS A 111 0.66 -6.58 -13.31
N VAL A 112 0.02 -7.74 -13.14
CA VAL A 112 -1.05 -8.22 -14.01
C VAL A 112 -2.39 -7.63 -13.60
N SER A 113 -2.60 -7.44 -12.29
CA SER A 113 -3.86 -6.89 -11.78
C SER A 113 -3.78 -6.45 -10.33
N ILE A 114 -4.71 -5.58 -9.95
CA ILE A 114 -4.89 -5.05 -8.61
C ILE A 114 -6.32 -5.35 -8.18
N LYS A 115 -6.47 -6.18 -7.14
CA LYS A 115 -7.76 -6.61 -6.61
C LYS A 115 -8.02 -5.97 -5.25
N PRO A 116 -8.91 -4.97 -5.17
CA PRO A 116 -9.32 -4.39 -3.90
C PRO A 116 -10.33 -5.27 -3.17
N TYR A 117 -10.15 -5.38 -1.85
CA TYR A 117 -11.16 -5.88 -0.92
C TYR A 117 -11.78 -4.68 -0.21
N TYR A 118 -13.09 -4.56 -0.35
CA TYR A 118 -13.84 -3.39 0.10
C TYR A 118 -14.60 -3.69 1.39
N TYR A 119 -15.00 -2.66 2.11
CA TYR A 119 -15.84 -2.74 3.29
C TYR A 119 -17.28 -2.45 2.89
N GLU A 120 -18.18 -3.39 3.20
CA GLU A 120 -19.64 -3.23 3.11
C GLU A 120 -20.21 -2.92 4.50
N TRP A 121 -21.25 -2.11 4.58
CA TRP A 121 -21.98 -1.91 5.82
C TRP A 121 -23.47 -1.74 5.55
N THR A 122 -24.25 -2.03 6.58
CA THR A 122 -25.67 -1.69 6.63
C THR A 122 -25.84 -0.53 7.60
N ASP A 123 -26.51 0.52 7.16
CA ASP A 123 -26.89 1.66 8.00
C ASP A 123 -28.06 1.30 8.93
N GLU A 124 -28.45 2.25 9.80
CA GLU A 124 -29.53 2.05 10.78
C GLU A 124 -30.92 1.90 10.12
N GLU A 125 -31.07 2.36 8.87
CA GLU A 125 -32.31 2.28 8.08
C GLU A 125 -32.37 1.00 7.23
N GLY A 126 -31.34 0.15 7.29
CA GLY A 126 -31.25 -1.08 6.50
C GLY A 126 -30.67 -0.91 5.09
N GLY A 127 -30.16 0.28 4.76
CA GLY A 127 -29.47 0.57 3.50
C GLY A 127 -28.10 -0.09 3.45
N HIS A 128 -27.78 -0.74 2.33
CA HIS A 128 -26.46 -1.34 2.09
C HIS A 128 -25.55 -0.34 1.36
N SER A 129 -24.37 -0.11 1.90
CA SER A 129 -23.35 0.77 1.33
C SER A 129 -21.98 0.11 1.34
N ASP A 130 -21.06 0.62 0.51
CA ASP A 130 -19.68 0.16 0.46
C ASP A 130 -18.68 1.27 0.09
N ASN A 131 -17.41 1.02 0.39
CA ASN A 131 -16.31 1.96 0.12
C ASN A 131 -15.52 1.62 -1.15
N TYR A 132 -16.04 0.77 -2.05
CA TYR A 132 -15.27 0.32 -3.21
C TYR A 132 -14.79 1.50 -4.06
N ILE A 133 -15.67 2.47 -4.32
CA ILE A 133 -15.35 3.65 -5.13
C ILE A 133 -14.25 4.50 -4.48
N GLU A 134 -14.30 4.68 -3.15
CA GLU A 134 -13.28 5.40 -2.41
C GLU A 134 -11.91 4.73 -2.54
N ILE A 135 -11.86 3.39 -2.42
CA ILE A 135 -10.63 2.61 -2.61
C ILE A 135 -10.07 2.82 -4.01
N ILE A 136 -10.91 2.76 -5.05
CA ILE A 136 -10.46 3.00 -6.44
C ILE A 136 -9.94 4.42 -6.63
N GLN A 137 -10.59 5.43 -6.05
CA GLN A 137 -10.13 6.80 -6.10
C GLN A 137 -8.74 6.95 -5.45
N ASN A 138 -8.51 6.32 -4.29
CA ASN A 138 -7.21 6.31 -3.63
C ASN A 138 -6.15 5.61 -4.50
N ILE A 139 -6.46 4.44 -5.05
CA ILE A 139 -5.57 3.72 -5.97
C ILE A 139 -5.22 4.57 -7.20
N SER A 140 -6.20 5.26 -7.80
CA SER A 140 -6.01 6.03 -9.02
C SER A 140 -4.96 7.14 -8.90
N ARG A 141 -4.78 7.71 -7.70
CA ARG A 141 -3.76 8.75 -7.45
C ARG A 141 -2.34 8.21 -7.64
N ASN A 142 -2.16 6.90 -7.51
CA ASN A 142 -0.86 6.24 -7.65
C ASN A 142 -0.54 5.82 -9.09
N PHE A 143 -1.36 6.19 -10.07
CA PHE A 143 -1.13 5.92 -11.50
C PHE A 143 -0.76 7.20 -12.25
N ASN A 144 0.22 7.10 -13.13
CA ASN A 144 0.51 8.11 -14.15
C ASN A 144 -0.32 7.85 -15.42
N SER A 145 -0.58 6.58 -15.73
CA SER A 145 -1.39 6.14 -16.86
C SER A 145 -2.76 5.66 -16.42
N MET A 146 -3.79 6.46 -16.72
CA MET A 146 -5.18 6.07 -16.48
C MET A 146 -5.63 4.88 -17.33
N GLN A 147 -4.95 4.61 -18.45
CA GLN A 147 -5.18 3.39 -19.22
C GLN A 147 -4.70 2.16 -18.44
N LEU A 148 -3.45 2.16 -17.96
CA LEU A 148 -2.91 1.07 -17.15
C LEU A 148 -3.75 0.84 -15.89
N MET A 149 -4.25 1.92 -15.27
CA MET A 149 -5.16 1.83 -14.14
C MET A 149 -6.41 1.00 -14.48
N ARG A 150 -7.09 1.33 -15.59
CA ARG A 150 -8.31 0.60 -16.01
C ARG A 150 -8.03 -0.84 -16.43
N ASP A 151 -6.84 -1.09 -17.00
CA ASP A 151 -6.44 -2.43 -17.44
C ASP A 151 -6.11 -3.35 -16.26
N ARG A 152 -5.57 -2.80 -15.17
CA ARG A 152 -5.08 -3.57 -14.01
C ARG A 152 -6.09 -3.69 -12.88
N ILE A 153 -6.93 -2.68 -12.65
CA ILE A 153 -7.91 -2.72 -11.55
C ILE A 153 -8.99 -3.74 -11.89
N VAL A 154 -9.13 -4.74 -11.01
CA VAL A 154 -10.17 -5.77 -11.14
C VAL A 154 -11.54 -5.14 -10.97
N ASN A 155 -12.47 -5.44 -11.88
CA ASN A 155 -13.85 -4.96 -11.80
C ASN A 155 -14.53 -5.40 -10.49
N LYS A 156 -15.40 -4.55 -9.92
CA LYS A 156 -16.14 -4.80 -8.68
C LYS A 156 -16.85 -6.15 -8.67
N LEU A 157 -17.42 -6.58 -9.80
CA LEU A 157 -18.12 -7.87 -9.93
C LEU A 157 -17.25 -9.09 -9.61
N TYR A 158 -15.92 -8.95 -9.72
CA TYR A 158 -14.94 -10.00 -9.41
C TYR A 158 -14.20 -9.75 -8.08
N CYS A 159 -14.54 -8.64 -7.40
CA CYS A 159 -14.06 -8.31 -6.07
C CYS A 159 -15.00 -8.89 -5.01
N ARG A 160 -14.55 -8.86 -3.76
CA ARG A 160 -15.35 -9.33 -2.62
C ARG A 160 -15.15 -8.38 -1.44
N PRO A 161 -16.15 -8.25 -0.55
CA PRO A 161 -15.94 -7.56 0.69
C PRO A 161 -14.84 -8.27 1.51
N LEU A 162 -14.05 -7.49 2.24
CA LEU A 162 -13.12 -8.02 3.23
C LEU A 162 -13.93 -8.71 4.35
N PRO A 163 -13.55 -9.90 4.85
CA PRO A 163 -14.28 -10.56 5.93
C PRO A 163 -14.46 -9.65 7.15
N GLN A 164 -15.70 -9.50 7.60
CA GLN A 164 -16.06 -8.63 8.72
C GLN A 164 -16.51 -9.48 9.90
N LYS A 165 -16.09 -9.11 11.11
CA LYS A 165 -16.76 -9.66 12.29
C LYS A 165 -18.19 -9.11 12.32
N PRO A 166 -19.20 -9.94 12.61
CA PRO A 166 -20.55 -9.45 12.85
C PRO A 166 -20.48 -8.39 13.96
N LYS A 167 -21.20 -7.27 13.81
CA LYS A 167 -21.42 -6.36 14.94
C LYS A 167 -22.08 -7.19 16.05
N VAL A 168 -21.33 -7.45 17.12
CA VAL A 168 -21.90 -8.03 18.34
C VAL A 168 -22.82 -6.94 18.88
N ALA A 169 -24.12 -7.23 18.98
CA ALA A 169 -25.06 -6.33 19.63
C ALA A 169 -24.49 -5.98 21.01
N ALA A 170 -24.40 -4.68 21.32
CA ALA A 170 -24.03 -4.26 22.66
C ALA A 170 -24.98 -4.95 23.64
N ILE A 171 -24.42 -5.64 24.63
CA ILE A 171 -25.21 -6.18 25.74
C ILE A 171 -25.67 -4.95 26.53
N GLU A 172 -26.97 -4.66 26.48
CA GLU A 172 -27.61 -3.66 27.35
C GLU A 172 -27.54 -4.06 28.83
#